data_AF-A0ABD2S8S4-F1
#
_entry.id   AF-A0ABD2S8S4-F1
#
_cell.length_a   1.000
_cell.length_b   1.000
_cell.length_c   1.000
_cell.angle_alpha   90.00
_cell.angle_beta   90.00
_cell.angle_gamma   90.00
#
_symmetry.space_group_name_H-M   'P 1'
#
loop_
_entity.id
_entity.type
_entity.pdbx_description
1 polymer ?
#
loop_
_entity_poly.entity_id
_entity_poly.type
_entity_poly.pdbx_seq_one_letter_code
_entity_poly.pdbx_strand_id
1 'polypeptide(L)'
;MLLFQLLISRIYNLQFSPLLRSKKHSIMNAKLSDICIGTSAAPTYLPAHNFQTQSEDGKFHEFNLIDGAVTANNPTFIAISEVTKQIFEKTPYFKNFDEMKPANYGKFLVISIGTGSAKLEHKYDAKIASNWGIFGWLTDGGSNPIIDAFADASDDMVDYHISVVFQSVSSQKQYLRIQDDTLSGADSSVDISTKENMDKLVEIGTNLLKKPVSRVNLKTGLFEHLGTTGGTNEEALKEFAKLLSEEKRSRNSKV
;
A
#
# COMPACT_ATOMS: atom_id res chain seq x y z
N MET A 1 -10.47 -12.12 -2.59
CA MET A 1 -10.02 -12.00 -1.19
C MET A 1 -9.45 -10.60 -1.04
N LEU A 2 -10.04 -9.72 -0.22
CA LEU A 2 -9.39 -8.47 0.15
C LEU A 2 -8.36 -8.80 1.23
N LEU A 3 -7.08 -8.65 0.91
CA LEU A 3 -6.00 -8.74 1.88
C LEU A 3 -5.66 -7.31 2.30
N PHE A 4 -6.07 -6.91 3.50
CA PHE A 4 -5.51 -5.73 4.15
C PHE A 4 -4.20 -6.15 4.81
N GLN A 5 -3.07 -5.77 4.22
CA GLN A 5 -1.77 -6.09 4.77
C GLN A 5 -1.27 -4.89 5.56
N LEU A 6 -1.22 -5.05 6.88
CA LEU A 6 -0.46 -4.16 7.75
C LEU A 6 1.00 -4.55 7.61
N LEU A 7 1.80 -3.66 7.04
CA LEU A 7 3.25 -3.85 6.93
C LEU A 7 3.89 -3.41 8.24
N ILE A 8 4.90 -4.14 8.68
CA ILE A 8 5.69 -3.73 9.83
C ILE A 8 7.15 -3.67 9.37
N SER A 9 7.78 -2.51 9.56
CA SER A 9 9.22 -2.35 9.41
C SER A 9 9.88 -2.54 10.78
N ARG A 10 10.75 -3.55 10.94
CA ARG A 10 11.68 -3.56 12.09
C ARG A 10 12.87 -2.69 11.73
N ILE A 11 13.43 -2.00 12.73
CA ILE A 11 14.61 -1.13 12.56
C ILE A 11 15.78 -1.81 11.82
N TYR A 12 15.93 -3.14 11.95
CA TYR A 12 17.07 -3.89 11.37
C TYR A 12 16.71 -5.01 10.40
N ASN A 13 15.42 -5.35 10.20
CA ASN A 13 15.02 -6.50 9.38
C ASN A 13 13.59 -6.38 8.84
N LEU A 14 13.40 -6.67 7.55
CA LEU A 14 12.07 -6.75 6.96
C LEU A 14 11.31 -8.00 7.45
N GLN A 15 10.12 -7.80 8.00
CA GLN A 15 9.18 -8.90 8.26
C GLN A 15 7.78 -8.54 7.79
N PHE A 16 7.37 -9.16 6.68
CA PHE A 16 6.03 -9.01 6.15
C PHE A 16 5.03 -9.92 6.88
N SER A 17 3.81 -9.41 7.04
CA SER A 17 2.61 -10.23 7.32
C SER A 17 2.56 -10.92 8.70
N PRO A 18 2.77 -10.24 9.84
CA PRO A 18 2.70 -10.88 11.15
C PRO A 18 1.38 -11.62 11.39
N LEU A 19 0.25 -11.06 10.94
CA LEU A 19 -1.08 -11.68 11.04
C LEU A 19 -1.25 -13.00 10.25
N LEU A 20 -0.53 -13.15 9.12
CA LEU A 20 -0.57 -14.39 8.33
C LEU A 20 0.44 -15.40 8.87
N ARG A 21 1.60 -14.91 9.36
CA ARG A 21 2.66 -15.74 9.96
C ARG A 21 2.32 -16.22 11.36
N SER A 22 1.46 -15.53 12.11
CA SER A 22 1.03 -15.94 13.47
C SER A 22 0.40 -17.33 13.49
N LYS A 23 -0.24 -17.76 12.39
CA LYS A 23 -0.78 -19.11 12.23
C LYS A 23 0.28 -20.21 12.12
N LYS A 24 1.52 -19.86 11.76
CA LYS A 24 2.65 -20.80 11.62
C LYS A 24 3.69 -20.65 12.73
N HIS A 25 3.81 -19.46 13.31
CA HIS A 25 4.78 -19.17 14.36
C HIS A 25 4.13 -18.29 15.43
N SER A 26 3.94 -18.84 16.64
CA SER A 26 3.36 -18.15 17.80
C SER A 26 4.09 -16.85 18.16
N ILE A 27 5.39 -16.78 17.88
CA ILE A 27 6.25 -15.58 18.02
C ILE A 27 5.81 -14.38 17.16
N MET A 28 4.97 -14.59 16.14
CA MET A 28 4.44 -13.52 15.28
C MET A 28 3.01 -13.12 15.68
N ASN A 29 2.46 -13.72 16.72
CA ASN A 29 1.10 -13.44 17.22
C ASN A 29 1.09 -12.22 18.17
N ALA A 30 1.46 -11.06 17.62
CA ALA A 30 1.41 -9.78 18.32
C ALA A 30 -0.03 -9.29 18.51
N LYS A 31 -0.26 -8.39 19.50
CA LYS A 31 -1.55 -7.71 19.61
C LYS A 31 -1.76 -6.82 18.38
N LEU A 32 -3.00 -6.76 17.90
CA LEU A 32 -3.33 -5.89 16.76
C LEU A 32 -2.99 -4.42 17.05
N SER A 33 -3.16 -3.96 18.29
CA SER A 33 -2.76 -2.61 18.70
C SER A 33 -1.27 -2.35 18.51
N ASP A 34 -0.40 -3.31 18.86
CA ASP A 34 1.05 -3.17 18.69
C ASP A 34 1.45 -3.13 17.21
N ILE A 35 0.75 -3.91 16.39
CA ILE A 35 0.92 -3.89 14.93
C ILE A 35 0.51 -2.51 14.37
N CYS A 36 -0.65 -2.00 14.77
CA CYS A 36 -1.17 -0.72 14.31
C CYS A 36 -0.26 0.45 14.72
N ILE A 37 0.20 0.49 15.97
CA ILE A 37 1.12 1.54 16.44
C ILE A 37 2.46 1.43 15.70
N GLY A 38 3.00 0.22 15.56
CA GLY A 38 4.28 -0.01 14.88
C GLY A 38 4.24 0.41 13.40
N THR A 39 3.19 0.05 12.66
CA THR A 39 3.09 0.42 11.24
C THR A 39 2.90 1.91 11.00
N SER A 40 2.41 2.68 11.99
CA SER A 40 2.15 4.12 11.85
C SER A 40 3.18 5.00 12.54
N ALA A 41 4.24 4.41 13.13
CA ALA A 41 5.24 5.13 13.91
C ALA A 41 6.24 5.86 13.00
N ALA A 42 5.77 6.89 12.28
CA ALA A 42 6.54 7.61 11.27
C ALA A 42 7.72 8.36 11.90
N PRO A 43 8.96 8.13 11.44
CA PRO A 43 10.11 8.89 11.93
C PRO A 43 9.85 10.40 11.80
N THR A 44 10.37 11.17 12.76
CA THR A 44 10.13 12.62 12.96
C THR A 44 8.72 13.02 13.43
N TYR A 45 7.71 12.18 13.29
CA TYR A 45 6.34 12.47 13.77
C TYR A 45 6.01 11.73 15.07
N LEU A 46 6.37 10.45 15.17
CA LEU A 46 6.00 9.57 16.26
C LEU A 46 7.21 8.77 16.78
N PRO A 47 7.22 8.42 18.09
CA PRO A 47 8.27 7.57 18.64
C PRO A 47 8.19 6.15 18.07
N ALA A 48 9.35 5.49 17.97
CA ALA A 48 9.41 4.06 17.64
C ALA A 48 8.64 3.23 18.67
N HIS A 49 8.04 2.12 18.23
CA HIS A 49 7.24 1.24 19.07
C HIS A 49 8.01 -0.02 19.47
N ASN A 50 8.05 -0.32 20.77
CA ASN A 50 8.68 -1.53 21.30
C ASN A 50 7.64 -2.40 22.02
N PHE A 51 7.68 -3.70 21.76
CA PHE A 51 6.91 -4.70 22.52
C PHE A 51 7.55 -6.08 22.41
N GLN A 52 7.03 -7.04 23.18
CA GLN A 52 7.48 -8.43 23.16
C GLN A 52 6.32 -9.40 22.95
N THR A 53 6.60 -10.51 22.28
CA THR A 53 5.71 -11.68 22.22
C THR A 53 6.36 -12.86 22.91
N GLN A 54 5.55 -13.81 23.38
CA GLN A 54 6.04 -15.07 23.92
C GLN A 54 5.70 -16.22 22.97
N SER A 55 6.68 -17.05 22.63
CA SER A 55 6.46 -18.30 21.88
C SER A 55 5.93 -19.41 22.79
N GLU A 56 5.44 -20.49 22.18
CA GLU A 56 4.93 -21.67 22.90
C GLU A 56 5.96 -22.35 23.81
N ASP A 57 7.26 -22.25 23.48
CA ASP A 57 8.36 -22.73 24.31
C ASP A 57 8.74 -21.76 25.45
N GLY A 58 7.94 -20.70 25.66
CA GLY A 58 8.10 -19.73 26.73
C GLY A 58 9.14 -18.64 26.46
N LYS A 59 9.83 -18.66 25.31
CA LYS A 59 10.85 -17.65 24.97
C LYS A 59 10.20 -16.34 24.56
N PHE A 60 10.82 -15.24 25.00
CA PHE A 60 10.41 -13.89 24.60
C PHE A 60 11.13 -13.48 23.32
N HIS A 61 10.41 -12.74 22.50
CA HIS A 61 10.96 -12.11 21.30
C HIS A 61 10.58 -10.65 21.25
N GLU A 62 11.59 -9.81 21.09
CA GLU A 62 11.42 -8.37 21.08
C GLU A 62 11.22 -7.84 19.66
N PHE A 63 10.32 -6.86 19.56
CA PHE A 63 10.02 -6.08 18.36
C PHE A 63 10.34 -4.62 18.61
N ASN A 64 11.16 -4.03 17.73
CA ASN A 64 11.48 -2.61 17.71
C ASN A 64 11.06 -2.09 16.33
N LEU A 65 9.97 -1.35 16.28
CA LEU A 65 9.24 -1.02 15.06
C LEU A 65 9.21 0.47 14.79
N ILE A 66 9.24 0.80 13.51
CA ILE A 66 8.94 2.12 12.95
C ILE A 66 7.97 1.93 11.79
N ASP A 67 7.48 3.04 11.25
CA ASP A 67 6.50 3.05 10.17
C ASP A 67 6.85 2.13 8.99
N GLY A 68 5.83 1.46 8.48
CA GLY A 68 5.93 0.58 7.32
C GLY A 68 6.37 1.29 6.05
N ALA A 69 6.08 2.59 5.90
CA ALA A 69 6.43 3.41 4.74
C ALA A 69 7.95 3.50 4.50
N VAL A 70 8.75 3.37 5.57
CA VAL A 70 10.22 3.27 5.46
C VAL A 70 10.65 2.04 4.64
N THR A 71 9.84 0.99 4.64
CA THR A 71 10.10 -0.25 3.91
C THR A 71 9.29 -0.35 2.62
N ALA A 72 7.98 -0.10 2.69
CA ALA A 72 7.06 -0.25 1.57
C ALA A 72 5.85 0.66 1.80
N ASN A 73 5.94 1.89 1.30
CA ASN A 73 4.87 2.87 1.33
C ASN A 73 3.62 2.40 0.57
N ASN A 74 3.83 1.69 -0.54
CA ASN A 74 2.77 1.02 -1.29
C ASN A 74 2.83 -0.51 -1.05
N PRO A 75 1.96 -1.07 -0.18
CA PRO A 75 2.00 -2.49 0.16
C PRO A 75 1.55 -3.43 -0.95
N THR A 76 1.07 -2.91 -2.09
CA THR A 76 0.38 -3.73 -3.10
C THR A 76 1.27 -4.87 -3.63
N PHE A 77 2.54 -4.59 -3.91
CA PHE A 77 3.46 -5.62 -4.41
C PHE A 77 3.78 -6.67 -3.34
N ILE A 78 3.87 -6.25 -2.06
CA ILE A 78 4.06 -7.17 -0.94
C ILE A 78 2.83 -8.08 -0.76
N ALA A 79 1.62 -7.54 -0.95
CA ALA A 79 0.38 -8.32 -0.88
C ALA A 79 0.30 -9.37 -1.97
N ILE A 80 0.62 -9.00 -3.21
CA ILE A 80 0.70 -9.93 -4.33
C ILE A 80 1.75 -11.02 -4.06
N SER A 81 2.93 -10.62 -3.55
CA SER A 81 4.03 -11.54 -3.24
C SER A 81 3.66 -12.53 -2.12
N GLU A 82 2.98 -12.07 -1.08
CA GLU A 82 2.52 -12.92 0.03
C GLU A 82 1.44 -13.92 -0.43
N VAL A 83 0.47 -13.48 -1.24
CA VAL A 83 -0.53 -14.38 -1.83
C VAL A 83 0.14 -15.41 -2.74
N THR A 84 1.07 -14.97 -3.59
CA THR A 84 1.87 -15.84 -4.48
C THR A 84 2.63 -16.90 -3.67
N LYS A 85 3.26 -16.49 -2.56
CA LYS A 85 3.94 -17.40 -1.64
C LYS A 85 2.98 -18.42 -1.03
N GLN A 86 1.79 -18.02 -0.59
CA GLN A 86 0.82 -18.97 -0.02
C GLN A 86 0.28 -19.98 -1.04
N ILE A 87 0.13 -19.58 -2.30
CA ILE A 87 -0.22 -20.48 -3.41
C ILE A 87 0.92 -21.48 -3.63
N PHE A 88 2.16 -21.00 -3.70
CA PHE A 88 3.35 -21.85 -3.85
C PHE A 88 3.50 -22.86 -2.71
N GLU A 89 3.30 -22.42 -1.46
CA GLU A 89 3.36 -23.27 -0.28
C GLU A 89 2.13 -24.19 -0.11
N LYS A 90 1.13 -24.11 -0.99
CA LYS A 90 -0.14 -24.85 -0.91
C LYS A 90 -0.75 -24.82 0.50
N THR A 91 -0.85 -23.63 1.10
CA THR A 91 -1.46 -23.48 2.44
C THR A 91 -2.86 -24.10 2.47
N PRO A 92 -3.44 -24.46 3.64
CA PRO A 92 -4.76 -25.10 3.69
C PRO A 92 -5.84 -24.38 2.90
N TYR A 93 -5.75 -23.06 2.78
CA TYR A 93 -6.65 -22.25 1.95
C TYR A 93 -6.47 -22.49 0.44
N PHE A 94 -5.24 -22.65 -0.05
CA PHE A 94 -4.92 -22.86 -1.46
C PHE A 94 -4.74 -24.35 -1.84
N LYS A 95 -4.84 -25.27 -0.87
CA LYS A 95 -4.61 -26.70 -1.06
C LYS A 95 -5.51 -27.32 -2.15
N ASN A 96 -6.72 -26.80 -2.32
CA ASN A 96 -7.69 -27.30 -3.30
C ASN A 96 -7.71 -26.49 -4.61
N PHE A 97 -6.71 -25.64 -4.84
CA PHE A 97 -6.58 -24.80 -6.03
C PHE A 97 -5.43 -25.32 -6.92
N ASP A 98 -5.48 -26.59 -7.32
CA ASP A 98 -4.38 -27.24 -8.05
C ASP A 98 -4.08 -26.60 -9.43
N GLU A 99 -5.04 -25.93 -10.03
CA GLU A 99 -4.88 -25.18 -11.30
C GLU A 99 -4.20 -23.80 -11.11
N MET A 100 -4.12 -23.30 -9.87
CA MET A 100 -3.59 -21.97 -9.58
C MET A 100 -2.06 -22.00 -9.51
N LYS A 101 -1.41 -21.59 -10.60
CA LYS A 101 0.06 -21.43 -10.63
C LYS A 101 0.47 -20.18 -9.84
N PRO A 102 1.56 -20.21 -9.04
CA PRO A 102 1.99 -19.09 -8.20
C PRO A 102 2.14 -17.76 -8.95
N ALA A 103 2.69 -17.79 -10.17
CA ALA A 103 2.89 -16.58 -10.99
C ALA A 103 1.70 -16.27 -11.94
N ASN A 104 0.51 -16.84 -11.72
CA ASN A 104 -0.66 -16.58 -12.56
C ASN A 104 -1.38 -15.30 -12.13
N TYR A 105 -0.74 -14.16 -12.35
CA TYR A 105 -1.28 -12.83 -12.00
C TYR A 105 -2.60 -12.53 -12.72
N GLY A 106 -2.88 -13.17 -13.86
CA GLY A 106 -4.16 -13.03 -14.57
C GLY A 106 -5.37 -13.60 -13.82
N LYS A 107 -5.18 -14.31 -12.70
CA LYS A 107 -6.26 -14.74 -11.80
C LYS A 107 -6.42 -13.83 -10.57
N PHE A 108 -5.59 -12.81 -10.43
CA PHE A 108 -5.64 -11.91 -9.29
C PHE A 108 -6.61 -10.76 -9.62
N LEU A 109 -7.34 -10.31 -8.61
CA LEU A 109 -8.17 -9.11 -8.66
C LEU A 109 -7.67 -8.20 -7.54
N VAL A 110 -7.07 -7.06 -7.91
CA VAL A 110 -6.32 -6.19 -7.01
C VAL A 110 -6.90 -4.78 -7.05
N ILE A 111 -7.27 -4.28 -5.87
CA ILE A 111 -7.61 -2.87 -5.65
C ILE A 111 -6.50 -2.28 -4.79
N SER A 112 -5.86 -1.22 -5.25
CA SER A 112 -4.87 -0.43 -4.52
C SER A 112 -5.41 0.98 -4.35
N ILE A 113 -5.42 1.48 -3.12
CA ILE A 113 -5.98 2.79 -2.77
C ILE A 113 -4.84 3.59 -2.15
N GLY A 114 -4.47 4.69 -2.79
CA GLY A 114 -3.52 5.65 -2.25
C GLY A 114 -4.22 6.70 -1.39
N THR A 115 -3.43 7.41 -0.59
CA THR A 115 -3.88 8.52 0.27
C THR A 115 -3.71 9.88 -0.39
N GLY A 116 -3.37 9.89 -1.69
CA GLY A 116 -2.97 11.07 -2.43
C GLY A 116 -1.53 11.50 -2.16
N SER A 117 -1.02 12.39 -3.01
CA SER A 117 0.34 12.91 -2.92
C SER A 117 0.41 14.34 -3.45
N ALA A 118 1.48 15.06 -3.11
CA ALA A 118 1.80 16.39 -3.64
C ALA A 118 2.88 16.34 -4.74
N LYS A 119 2.92 15.25 -5.53
CA LYS A 119 3.94 15.05 -6.57
C LYS A 119 4.00 16.21 -7.58
N LEU A 120 2.87 16.88 -7.83
CA LEU A 120 2.77 18.00 -8.77
C LEU A 120 3.07 19.37 -8.16
N GLU A 121 3.31 19.46 -6.85
CA GLU A 121 3.63 20.73 -6.18
C GLU A 121 5.07 21.20 -6.49
N HIS A 122 5.94 20.30 -6.97
CA HIS A 122 7.34 20.59 -7.31
C HIS A 122 8.08 21.36 -6.21
N LYS A 123 7.90 20.91 -4.95
CA LYS A 123 8.38 21.61 -3.74
C LYS A 123 9.87 21.97 -3.76
N TYR A 124 10.68 21.14 -4.41
CA TYR A 124 12.14 21.26 -4.40
C TYR A 124 12.74 21.07 -5.79
N ASP A 125 13.83 21.79 -6.05
CA ASP A 125 14.68 21.57 -7.22
C ASP A 125 16.14 21.32 -6.79
N ALA A 126 16.98 20.92 -7.75
CA ALA A 126 18.38 20.62 -7.49
C ALA A 126 19.18 21.84 -6.98
N LYS A 127 18.77 23.07 -7.33
CA LYS A 127 19.46 24.30 -6.93
C LYS A 127 19.16 24.65 -5.47
N ILE A 128 17.94 24.38 -5.00
CA ILE A 128 17.56 24.50 -3.60
C ILE A 128 18.28 23.40 -2.79
N ALA A 129 18.14 22.15 -3.21
CA ALA A 129 18.69 21.00 -2.50
C ALA A 129 20.23 20.96 -2.44
N SER A 130 20.94 21.57 -3.41
CA SER A 130 22.41 21.65 -3.37
C SER A 130 22.96 22.45 -2.19
N ASN A 131 22.12 23.28 -1.55
CA ASN A 131 22.50 24.06 -0.39
C ASN A 131 22.12 23.36 0.94
N TRP A 132 21.50 22.17 0.89
CA TRP A 132 21.07 21.46 2.08
C TRP A 132 22.24 20.75 2.79
N GLY A 133 22.35 20.99 4.10
CA GLY A 133 23.03 20.09 5.03
C GLY A 133 22.07 19.03 5.58
N ILE A 134 22.48 18.31 6.63
CA ILE A 134 21.67 17.26 7.28
C ILE A 134 20.27 17.77 7.65
N PHE A 135 20.16 18.98 8.21
CA PHE A 135 18.88 19.55 8.59
C PHE A 135 17.97 19.85 7.41
N GLY A 136 18.49 20.33 6.28
CA GLY A 136 17.66 20.58 5.08
C GLY A 136 17.11 19.28 4.50
N TRP A 137 17.90 18.20 4.51
CA TRP A 137 17.44 16.88 4.08
C TRP A 137 16.42 16.25 5.03
N LEU A 138 16.54 16.50 6.34
CA LEU A 138 15.63 15.95 7.35
C LEU A 138 14.37 16.77 7.53
N THR A 139 14.44 18.10 7.44
CA THR A 139 13.35 19.03 7.73
C THR A 139 13.50 20.29 6.89
N ASP A 140 12.58 20.52 5.94
CA ASP A 140 12.54 21.75 5.16
C ASP A 140 11.08 22.09 4.82
N GLY A 141 10.65 23.33 5.11
CA GLY A 141 9.31 23.81 4.76
C GLY A 141 8.15 23.05 5.42
N GLY A 142 8.38 22.31 6.52
CA GLY A 142 7.36 21.49 7.18
C GLY A 142 7.22 20.07 6.61
N SER A 143 8.07 19.68 5.65
CA SER A 143 8.19 18.31 5.13
C SER A 143 9.51 17.66 5.55
N ASN A 144 9.65 16.36 5.26
CA ASN A 144 10.88 15.60 5.49
C ASN A 144 11.44 15.13 4.14
N PRO A 145 12.21 15.97 3.41
CA PRO A 145 12.52 15.74 2.00
C PRO A 145 13.08 14.36 1.67
N ILE A 146 13.97 13.83 2.51
CA ILE A 146 14.56 12.51 2.28
C ILE A 146 13.54 11.38 2.47
N ILE A 147 12.66 11.47 3.47
CA ILE A 147 11.62 10.47 3.74
C ILE A 147 10.59 10.51 2.62
N ASP A 148 10.14 11.71 2.25
CA ASP A 148 9.15 11.92 1.18
C ASP A 148 9.69 11.38 -0.15
N ALA A 149 10.95 11.68 -0.49
CA ALA A 149 11.59 11.17 -1.71
C ALA A 149 11.65 9.63 -1.75
N PHE A 150 12.02 8.98 -0.64
CA PHE A 150 12.04 7.52 -0.58
C PHE A 150 10.62 6.91 -0.62
N ALA A 151 9.65 7.54 0.05
CA ALA A 151 8.27 7.08 0.10
C ALA A 151 7.59 7.19 -1.28
N ASP A 152 7.79 8.32 -1.98
CA ASP A 152 7.27 8.55 -3.32
C ASP A 152 7.93 7.61 -4.34
N ALA A 153 9.26 7.48 -4.29
CA ALA A 153 9.98 6.54 -5.17
C ALA A 153 9.55 5.09 -4.94
N SER A 154 9.27 4.70 -3.69
CA SER A 154 8.73 3.37 -3.34
C SER A 154 7.36 3.15 -3.96
N ASP A 155 6.47 4.13 -3.89
CA ASP A 155 5.13 4.09 -4.48
C ASP A 155 5.17 3.97 -6.01
N ASP A 156 5.96 4.83 -6.67
CA ASP A 156 6.13 4.83 -8.13
C ASP A 156 6.69 3.51 -8.65
N MET A 157 7.70 2.96 -7.96
CA MET A 157 8.31 1.70 -8.33
C MET A 157 7.32 0.54 -8.23
N VAL A 158 6.48 0.51 -7.20
CA VAL A 158 5.45 -0.52 -7.04
C VAL A 158 4.40 -0.42 -8.15
N ASP A 159 3.88 0.78 -8.41
CA ASP A 159 2.83 0.98 -9.40
C ASP A 159 3.34 0.71 -10.83
N TYR A 160 4.60 1.05 -11.15
CA TYR A 160 5.26 0.67 -12.40
C TYR A 160 5.37 -0.85 -12.54
N HIS A 161 5.91 -1.55 -11.54
CA HIS A 161 6.12 -3.00 -11.59
C HIS A 161 4.80 -3.76 -11.73
N ILE A 162 3.77 -3.38 -10.96
CA ILE A 162 2.46 -4.01 -11.02
C ILE A 162 1.81 -3.76 -12.39
N SER A 163 1.91 -2.53 -12.91
CA SER A 163 1.40 -2.20 -14.23
C SER A 163 2.04 -3.05 -15.32
N VAL A 164 3.37 -3.23 -15.32
CA VAL A 164 4.08 -4.12 -16.25
C VAL A 164 3.60 -5.55 -16.11
N VAL A 165 3.50 -6.07 -14.88
CA VAL A 165 3.08 -7.46 -14.62
C VAL A 165 1.66 -7.72 -15.16
N PHE A 166 0.68 -6.88 -14.81
CA PHE A 166 -0.70 -7.06 -15.26
C PHE A 166 -0.88 -6.80 -16.76
N GLN A 167 -0.07 -5.91 -17.37
CA GLN A 167 -0.06 -5.72 -18.82
C GLN A 167 0.50 -6.93 -19.56
N SER A 168 1.57 -7.54 -19.04
CA SER A 168 2.23 -8.69 -19.67
C SER A 168 1.32 -9.92 -19.80
N VAL A 169 0.33 -10.05 -18.92
CA VAL A 169 -0.66 -11.14 -18.93
C VAL A 169 -2.04 -10.74 -19.46
N SER A 170 -2.16 -9.54 -20.08
CA SER A 170 -3.43 -9.00 -20.63
C SER A 170 -4.57 -8.87 -19.62
N SER A 171 -4.22 -8.57 -18.35
CA SER A 171 -5.15 -8.46 -17.22
C SER A 171 -5.19 -7.06 -16.63
N GLN A 172 -4.92 -6.02 -17.41
CA GLN A 172 -4.82 -4.64 -16.92
C GLN A 172 -6.09 -4.18 -16.18
N LYS A 173 -7.27 -4.70 -16.56
CA LYS A 173 -8.55 -4.36 -15.92
C LYS A 173 -8.71 -4.97 -14.52
N GLN A 174 -7.87 -5.95 -14.16
CA GLN A 174 -7.93 -6.64 -12.87
C GLN A 174 -7.08 -5.97 -11.79
N TYR A 175 -6.31 -4.94 -12.16
CA TYR A 175 -5.62 -4.05 -11.22
C TYR A 175 -6.23 -2.65 -11.33
N LEU A 176 -6.86 -2.22 -10.24
CA LEU A 176 -7.44 -0.89 -10.09
C LEU A 176 -6.62 -0.13 -9.04
N ARG A 177 -5.98 0.96 -9.46
CA ARG A 177 -5.32 1.93 -8.58
C ARG A 177 -6.16 3.19 -8.52
N ILE A 178 -6.51 3.64 -7.32
CA ILE A 178 -7.19 4.91 -7.07
C ILE A 178 -6.22 5.79 -6.30
N GLN A 179 -5.81 6.90 -6.89
CA GLN A 179 -4.81 7.81 -6.37
C GLN A 179 -5.07 9.23 -6.85
N ASP A 180 -4.70 10.22 -6.03
CA ASP A 180 -4.77 11.65 -6.38
C ASP A 180 -3.44 12.35 -6.13
N ASP A 181 -2.68 12.63 -7.18
CA ASP A 181 -1.35 13.27 -7.09
C ASP A 181 -1.42 14.81 -7.14
N THR A 182 -2.63 15.38 -7.03
CA THR A 182 -2.88 16.83 -7.11
C THR A 182 -3.03 17.52 -5.75
N LEU A 183 -2.75 16.82 -4.65
CA LEU A 183 -2.84 17.41 -3.31
C LEU A 183 -1.77 18.50 -3.15
N SER A 184 -2.03 19.48 -2.28
CA SER A 184 -1.08 20.54 -1.98
C SER A 184 -1.35 21.15 -0.60
N GLY A 185 -0.34 21.81 -0.02
CA GLY A 185 -0.48 22.47 1.28
C GLY A 185 -1.02 21.53 2.36
N ALA A 186 -2.03 21.99 3.10
CA ALA A 186 -2.61 21.24 4.22
C ALA A 186 -3.22 19.89 3.82
N ASP A 187 -3.75 19.78 2.60
CA ASP A 187 -4.38 18.56 2.10
C ASP A 187 -3.34 17.45 1.87
N SER A 188 -2.08 17.84 1.65
CA SER A 188 -0.95 16.91 1.46
C SER A 188 -0.19 16.60 2.75
N SER A 189 -0.53 17.25 3.87
CA SER A 189 0.17 17.05 5.14
C SER A 189 -0.36 15.83 5.87
N VAL A 190 0.54 15.06 6.49
CA VAL A 190 0.20 13.82 7.19
C VAL A 190 -0.26 14.05 8.64
N ASP A 191 -0.07 15.26 9.19
CA ASP A 191 -0.25 15.60 10.59
C ASP A 191 -1.29 16.71 10.86
N ILE A 192 -1.90 17.29 9.82
CA ILE A 192 -2.91 18.34 9.95
C ILE A 192 -4.30 17.70 10.11
N SER A 193 -4.72 17.55 11.36
CA SER A 193 -6.00 16.91 11.76
C SER A 193 -7.10 17.90 12.14
N THR A 194 -7.03 19.15 11.66
CA THR A 194 -8.09 20.14 11.89
C THR A 194 -9.39 19.67 11.25
N LYS A 195 -10.54 20.00 11.86
CA LYS A 195 -11.85 19.60 11.32
C LYS A 195 -12.04 20.06 9.87
N GLU A 196 -11.61 21.28 9.56
CA GLU A 196 -11.65 21.84 8.20
C GLU A 196 -10.86 20.99 7.20
N ASN A 197 -9.62 20.61 7.54
CA ASN A 197 -8.80 19.76 6.66
C ASN A 197 -9.42 18.37 6.50
N MET A 198 -9.93 17.77 7.58
CA MET A 198 -10.59 16.46 7.54
C MET A 198 -11.85 16.47 6.68
N ASP A 199 -12.71 17.49 6.81
CA ASP A 199 -13.91 17.65 6.00
C ASP A 199 -13.54 17.83 4.50
N LYS A 200 -12.48 18.59 4.21
CA LYS A 200 -11.96 18.78 2.85
C LYS A 200 -11.37 17.50 2.26
N LEU A 201 -10.66 16.67 3.04
CA LEU A 201 -10.16 15.37 2.59
C LEU A 201 -11.31 14.40 2.25
N VAL A 202 -12.43 14.46 2.97
CA VAL A 202 -13.65 13.71 2.62
C VAL A 202 -14.23 14.19 1.29
N GLU A 203 -14.26 15.50 1.05
CA GLU A 203 -14.69 16.07 -0.23
C GLU A 203 -13.78 15.62 -1.38
N ILE A 204 -12.46 15.69 -1.21
CA ILE A 204 -11.47 15.24 -2.18
C ILE A 204 -11.68 13.77 -2.53
N GLY A 205 -11.82 12.89 -1.53
CA GLY A 205 -12.09 11.47 -1.73
C GLY A 205 -13.43 11.22 -2.46
N THR A 206 -14.46 12.00 -2.15
CA THR A 206 -15.76 11.93 -2.82
C THR A 206 -15.67 12.35 -4.29
N ASN A 207 -14.93 13.42 -4.57
CA ASN A 207 -14.67 13.91 -5.93
C ASN A 207 -13.81 12.92 -6.73
N LEU A 208 -12.85 12.26 -6.08
CA LEU A 208 -11.99 11.25 -6.70
C LEU A 208 -12.79 10.06 -7.26
N LEU A 209 -13.94 9.71 -6.67
CA LEU A 209 -14.84 8.70 -7.22
C LEU A 209 -15.38 9.07 -8.61
N LYS A 210 -15.54 10.36 -8.89
CA LYS A 210 -16.06 10.87 -10.17
C LYS A 210 -14.97 11.08 -11.22
N LYS A 211 -13.70 11.10 -10.82
CA LYS A 211 -12.57 11.21 -11.76
C LYS A 211 -12.46 9.94 -12.63
N PRO A 212 -11.99 10.04 -13.88
CA PRO A 212 -11.72 8.88 -14.72
C PRO A 212 -10.67 7.98 -14.10
N VAL A 213 -10.80 6.66 -14.32
CA VAL A 213 -9.76 5.69 -13.92
C VAL A 213 -8.43 6.08 -14.56
N SER A 214 -7.37 6.04 -13.77
CA SER A 214 -6.00 6.33 -14.20
C SER A 214 -5.12 5.07 -14.16
N ARG A 215 -4.06 5.08 -14.97
CA ARG A 215 -3.01 4.05 -14.97
C ARG A 215 -1.66 4.68 -15.17
N VAL A 216 -0.62 4.02 -14.66
CA VAL A 216 0.77 4.40 -14.95
C VAL A 216 1.02 4.29 -16.45
N ASN A 217 1.48 5.38 -17.04
CA ASN A 217 2.09 5.37 -18.35
C ASN A 217 3.53 4.88 -18.20
N LEU A 218 3.84 3.72 -18.79
CA LEU A 218 5.15 3.07 -18.64
C LEU A 218 6.32 3.85 -19.27
N LYS A 219 6.07 4.89 -20.04
CA LYS A 219 7.13 5.77 -20.58
C LYS A 219 7.43 6.94 -19.66
N THR A 220 6.40 7.55 -19.10
CA THR A 220 6.52 8.77 -18.28
C THR A 220 6.62 8.47 -16.78
N GLY A 221 6.16 7.29 -16.34
CA GLY A 221 6.03 6.91 -14.94
C GLY A 221 4.82 7.53 -14.25
N LEU A 222 4.09 8.43 -14.92
CA LEU A 222 2.99 9.20 -14.33
C LEU A 222 1.65 8.49 -14.49
N PHE A 223 0.74 8.74 -13.55
CA PHE A 223 -0.65 8.32 -13.68
C PHE A 223 -1.39 9.19 -14.70
N GLU A 224 -1.88 8.55 -15.76
CA GLU A 224 -2.65 9.21 -16.80
C GLU A 224 -4.07 8.64 -16.83
N HIS A 225 -5.06 9.53 -16.98
CA HIS A 225 -6.45 9.12 -17.12
C HIS A 225 -6.64 8.30 -18.40
N LEU A 226 -7.40 7.22 -18.30
CA LEU A 226 -7.77 6.36 -19.42
C LEU A 226 -8.89 6.97 -20.28
N GLY A 227 -8.74 8.24 -20.69
CA GLY A 227 -9.65 8.95 -21.58
C GLY A 227 -11.14 8.75 -21.26
N THR A 228 -12.00 8.86 -22.28
CA THR A 228 -13.46 8.64 -22.17
C THR A 228 -13.87 7.16 -22.16
N THR A 229 -12.93 6.24 -22.35
CA THR A 229 -13.21 4.81 -22.55
C THR A 229 -13.02 3.97 -21.27
N GLY A 230 -12.35 4.51 -20.24
CA GLY A 230 -12.05 3.81 -19.00
C GLY A 230 -13.14 3.86 -17.92
N GLY A 231 -14.13 4.75 -18.06
CA GLY A 231 -15.11 5.02 -17.00
C GLY A 231 -14.51 5.75 -15.79
N THR A 232 -15.35 5.99 -14.80
CA THR A 232 -15.00 6.64 -13.52
C THR A 232 -14.51 5.63 -12.48
N ASN A 233 -13.81 6.11 -11.44
CA ASN A 233 -13.42 5.28 -10.30
C ASN A 233 -14.63 4.63 -9.61
N GLU A 234 -15.76 5.32 -9.52
CA GLU A 234 -17.00 4.78 -8.96
C GLU A 234 -17.52 3.58 -9.77
N GLU A 235 -17.55 3.69 -11.11
CA GLU A 235 -18.00 2.61 -11.99
C GLU A 235 -17.07 1.40 -11.90
N ALA A 236 -15.75 1.63 -11.88
CA ALA A 236 -14.77 0.57 -11.71
C ALA A 236 -14.94 -0.15 -10.35
N LEU A 237 -15.15 0.60 -9.26
CA LEU A 237 -15.42 0.02 -7.94
C LEU A 237 -16.71 -0.80 -7.92
N LYS A 238 -17.78 -0.35 -8.58
CA LYS A 238 -19.03 -1.13 -8.71
C LYS A 238 -18.80 -2.44 -9.44
N GLU A 239 -18.01 -2.44 -10.52
CA GLU A 239 -17.67 -3.66 -11.25
C GLU A 239 -16.82 -4.61 -10.40
N PHE A 240 -15.82 -4.10 -9.69
CA PHE A 240 -15.04 -4.90 -8.74
C PHE A 240 -15.92 -5.50 -7.62
N ALA A 241 -16.85 -4.72 -7.07
CA ALA A 241 -17.79 -5.20 -6.05
C ALA A 241 -18.68 -6.34 -6.57
N LYS A 242 -19.14 -6.24 -7.83
CA LYS A 242 -19.89 -7.31 -8.51
C LYS A 242 -19.04 -8.57 -8.65
N LEU A 243 -17.82 -8.47 -9.20
CA LEU A 243 -16.91 -9.60 -9.37
C LEU A 243 -16.61 -10.30 -8.03
N LEU A 244 -16.36 -9.53 -6.96
CA LEU A 244 -16.13 -10.07 -5.63
C LEU A 244 -17.35 -10.79 -5.04
N SER A 245 -18.55 -10.24 -5.28
CA SER A 245 -19.82 -10.84 -4.83
C SER A 245 -20.10 -12.16 -5.56
N GLU A 246 -19.90 -12.19 -6.88
CA GLU A 246 -20.05 -13.38 -7.72
C GLU A 246 -19.06 -14.48 -7.32
N GLU A 247 -17.79 -14.13 -7.12
CA GLU A 247 -16.76 -15.07 -6.66
C GLU A 247 -17.10 -15.65 -5.29
N LYS A 248 -17.58 -14.83 -4.34
CA LYS A 248 -18.03 -15.31 -3.02
C LYS A 248 -19.20 -16.29 -3.14
N ARG A 249 -20.21 -15.98 -3.96
CA ARG A 249 -21.35 -16.88 -4.20
C ARG A 249 -20.92 -18.20 -4.81
N SER A 250 -20.03 -18.16 -5.82
CA SER A 250 -19.51 -19.36 -6.48
C SER A 250 -18.75 -20.27 -5.51
N ARG A 251 -17.97 -19.71 -4.58
CA ARG A 251 -17.28 -20.49 -3.54
C ARG A 251 -18.25 -21.12 -2.55
N ASN A 252 -19.27 -20.38 -2.13
CA ASN A 252 -20.27 -20.88 -1.19
C ASN A 252 -21.16 -21.98 -1.81
N SER A 253 -21.42 -21.94 -3.12
CA SER A 253 -22.19 -22.99 -3.81
C SER A 253 -21.42 -24.28 -4.08
N LYS A 254 -20.11 -24.28 -3.84
CA LYS A 254 -19.22 -25.45 -4.00
C LYS A 254 -18.96 -26.19 -2.67
N VAL A 255 -19.50 -25.67 -1.56
CA VAL A 255 -19.49 -26.28 -0.21
C VAL A 255 -20.82 -26.99 -0.01
#